data_AF-A0A0E4C9C8-F1
#
_entry.id   AF-A0A0E4C9C8-F1
#
_cell.length_a   1.000
_cell.length_b   1.000
_cell.length_c   1.000
_cell.angle_alpha   90.00
_cell.angle_beta   90.00
_cell.angle_gamma   90.00
#
_symmetry.space_group_name_H-M   'P 1'
#
loop_
_entity.id
_entity.type
_entity.pdbx_description
1 polymer ?
#
loop_
_entity_poly.entity_id
_entity_poly.type
_entity_poly.pdbx_seq_one_letter_code
_entity_poly.pdbx_strand_id
1 'polypeptide(L)'
;PEFIQEFRKRAKIEPKNAELKRFHGLDRAKGYGLRSIRIQAKLTALAVNLKRIAKLVSASKGLSSFILRFLFCRLQINLPDGLWVAARAA
;
A
#
# COMPACT_ATOMS: atom_id res chain seq x y z
N PRO A 1 -15.07 26.16 -18.93
CA PRO A 1 -14.78 24.70 -19.07
C PRO A 1 -13.33 24.36 -18.67
N GLU A 2 -12.34 25.15 -19.12
CA GLU A 2 -10.92 24.96 -18.80
C GLU A 2 -10.60 25.05 -17.30
N PHE A 3 -11.17 26.03 -16.60
CA PHE A 3 -11.03 26.20 -15.15
C PHE A 3 -11.43 24.93 -14.36
N ILE A 4 -12.55 24.31 -14.71
CA ILE A 4 -13.04 23.08 -14.05
C ILE A 4 -12.05 21.93 -14.28
N GLN A 5 -11.44 21.85 -15.47
CA GLN A 5 -10.44 20.83 -15.74
C GLN A 5 -9.14 21.04 -14.96
N GLU A 6 -8.65 22.27 -14.87
CA GLU A 6 -7.48 22.59 -14.04
C GLU A 6 -7.74 22.31 -12.56
N PHE A 7 -8.91 22.70 -12.06
CA PHE A 7 -9.28 22.47 -10.67
C PHE A 7 -9.30 20.97 -10.33
N ARG A 8 -9.86 20.13 -11.22
CA ARG A 8 -9.81 18.67 -11.09
C ARG A 8 -8.40 18.10 -11.12
N LYS A 9 -7.47 18.70 -11.89
CA LYS A 9 -6.05 18.30 -11.89
C LYS A 9 -5.38 18.64 -10.55
N ARG A 10 -5.57 19.85 -10.05
CA ARG A 10 -4.99 20.31 -8.77
C ARG A 10 -5.48 19.51 -7.57
N ALA A 11 -6.78 19.21 -7.52
CA ALA A 11 -7.38 18.40 -6.45
C ALA A 11 -6.71 17.01 -6.29
N LYS A 12 -6.15 16.44 -7.35
CA LYS A 12 -5.41 15.16 -7.31
C LYS A 12 -3.96 15.30 -6.82
N ILE A 13 -3.38 16.49 -6.93
CA ILE A 13 -1.96 16.77 -6.68
C ILE A 13 -1.75 17.39 -5.29
N GLU A 14 -2.62 18.31 -4.89
CA GLU A 14 -2.50 19.07 -3.64
C GLU A 14 -2.42 18.17 -2.39
N PRO A 15 -3.25 17.12 -2.23
CA PRO A 15 -3.13 16.23 -1.07
C PRO A 15 -1.79 15.50 -1.03
N LYS A 16 -1.25 15.10 -2.19
CA LYS A 16 0.05 14.43 -2.29
C LYS A 16 1.18 15.39 -1.92
N ASN A 17 1.10 16.65 -2.36
CA ASN A 17 2.08 17.66 -1.99
C ASN A 17 1.99 18.04 -0.50
N ALA A 18 0.79 18.10 0.06
CA ALA A 18 0.56 18.33 1.47
C ALA A 18 1.16 17.20 2.33
N GLU A 19 1.01 15.94 1.91
CA GLU A 19 1.65 14.79 2.60
C GLU A 19 3.18 14.92 2.60
N LEU A 20 3.78 15.22 1.44
CA LEU A 20 5.23 15.38 1.31
C LEU A 20 5.76 16.49 2.23
N LYS A 21 5.05 17.63 2.29
CA LYS A 21 5.43 18.77 3.14
C LYS A 21 5.25 18.47 4.62
N ARG A 22 4.05 18.05 5.04
CA ARG A 22 3.67 17.90 6.45
C ARG A 22 4.32 16.71 7.13
N PHE A 23 4.35 15.54 6.48
CA PHE A 23 4.76 14.29 7.13
C PHE A 23 6.16 13.82 6.75
N HIS A 24 6.69 14.28 5.61
CA HIS A 24 7.99 13.83 5.09
C HIS A 24 9.04 14.94 4.98
N GLY A 25 8.80 16.07 5.66
CA GLY A 25 9.80 17.11 5.88
C GLY A 25 10.23 17.85 4.61
N LEU A 26 9.39 17.86 3.56
CA LEU A 26 9.65 18.66 2.36
C LEU A 26 9.31 20.14 2.57
N ASP A 27 8.68 20.48 3.70
CA ASP A 27 8.38 21.87 4.07
C ASP A 27 9.63 22.68 4.44
N ARG A 28 10.72 22.01 4.81
CA ARG A 28 12.00 22.64 5.17
C ARG A 28 13.12 22.11 4.29
N ALA A 29 13.95 23.02 3.78
CA ALA A 29 15.19 22.65 3.10
C ALA A 29 16.19 22.05 4.11
N LYS A 30 16.71 20.85 3.82
CA LYS A 30 17.74 20.20 4.64
C LYS A 30 19.17 20.64 4.30
N GLY A 31 19.36 21.30 3.16
CA GLY A 31 20.66 21.78 2.71
C GLY A 31 20.49 22.96 1.77
N TYR A 32 21.60 23.66 1.51
CA TYR A 32 21.61 24.87 0.70
C TYR A 32 21.71 24.57 -0.80
N GLY A 33 21.14 25.46 -1.60
CA GLY A 33 21.20 25.42 -3.07
C GLY A 33 20.14 24.53 -3.74
N LEU A 34 19.85 24.86 -5.01
CA LEU A 34 18.83 24.20 -5.82
C LEU A 34 19.10 22.69 -5.99
N ARG A 35 20.37 22.29 -6.09
CA ARG A 35 20.76 20.88 -6.23
C ARG A 35 20.33 20.06 -5.03
N SER A 36 20.61 20.53 -3.82
CA SER A 36 20.28 19.86 -2.56
C SER A 36 18.77 19.71 -2.39
N ILE A 37 18.01 20.78 -2.64
CA ILE A 37 16.54 20.76 -2.57
C ILE A 37 15.95 19.80 -3.61
N ARG A 38 16.50 19.77 -4.84
CA ARG A 38 16.05 18.86 -5.89
C ARG A 38 16.28 17.39 -5.51
N ILE A 39 17.42 17.07 -4.91
CA ILE A 39 17.72 15.73 -4.41
C ILE A 39 16.76 15.37 -3.28
N GLN A 40 16.56 16.26 -2.31
CA GLN A 40 15.61 16.08 -1.21
C GLN A 40 14.20 15.78 -1.74
N ALA A 41 13.68 16.60 -2.66
CA ALA A 41 12.35 16.41 -3.24
C ALA A 41 12.21 15.05 -3.94
N LYS A 42 13.21 14.65 -4.74
CA LYS A 42 13.20 13.37 -5.46
C LYS A 42 13.22 12.18 -4.51
N LEU A 43 14.10 12.19 -3.51
CA LEU A 43 14.21 11.11 -2.53
C LEU A 43 12.94 10.99 -1.67
N THR A 44 12.39 12.12 -1.24
CA THR A 44 11.15 12.14 -0.47
C THR A 44 9.98 11.58 -1.29
N ALA A 45 9.83 11.99 -2.56
CA ALA A 45 8.80 11.46 -3.44
C ALA A 45 8.96 9.95 -3.69
N LEU A 46 10.20 9.47 -3.87
CA LEU A 46 10.49 8.04 -4.02
C LEU A 46 10.07 7.26 -2.77
N ALA A 47 10.47 7.72 -1.58
CA ALA A 47 10.14 7.06 -0.32
C ALA A 47 8.63 6.96 -0.09
N VAL A 48 7.87 8.04 -0.33
CA VAL A 48 6.41 8.04 -0.18
C VAL A 48 5.74 7.10 -1.20
N ASN A 49 6.22 7.09 -2.45
CA ASN A 49 5.69 6.18 -3.46
C ASN A 49 5.93 4.72 -3.09
N LEU A 50 7.13 4.37 -2.60
CA LEU A 50 7.43 3.03 -2.09
C LEU A 50 6.51 2.63 -0.94
N LYS A 51 6.26 3.56 0.02
CA LYS A 51 5.32 3.34 1.13
C LYS A 51 3.90 3.04 0.64
N ARG A 52 3.42 3.72 -0.40
CA ARG A 52 2.09 3.48 -0.99
C ARG A 52 2.02 2.13 -1.70
N ILE A 53 3.03 1.77 -2.50
CA ILE A 53 3.10 0.47 -3.16
C ILE A 53 3.09 -0.64 -2.11
N ALA A 54 3.90 -0.52 -1.06
CA ALA A 54 3.92 -1.49 0.03
C ALA A 54 2.54 -1.64 0.68
N LYS A 55 1.82 -0.53 0.93
CA LYS A 55 0.47 -0.58 1.48
C LYS A 55 -0.54 -1.28 0.55
N LEU A 56 -0.45 -1.06 -0.76
CA LEU A 56 -1.29 -1.76 -1.75
C LEU A 56 -1.00 -3.26 -1.77
N VAL A 57 0.27 -3.65 -1.74
CA VAL A 57 0.69 -5.06 -1.70
C VAL A 57 0.29 -5.74 -0.38
N SER A 58 0.38 -5.04 0.75
CA SER A 58 -0.09 -5.57 2.03
C SER A 58 -1.61 -5.75 2.05
N ALA A 59 -2.37 -4.80 1.48
CA ALA A 59 -3.82 -4.92 1.37
C ALA A 59 -4.25 -6.10 0.49
N SER A 60 -3.52 -6.37 -0.61
CA SER A 60 -3.83 -7.50 -1.49
C SER A 60 -3.52 -8.86 -0.84
N LYS A 61 -2.40 -8.97 -0.10
CA LYS A 61 -2.04 -10.20 0.66
C LYS A 61 -3.03 -10.53 1.77
N GLY A 62 -3.60 -9.52 2.42
CA GLY A 62 -4.66 -9.73 3.42
C GLY A 62 -5.86 -10.45 2.83
N LEU A 63 -6.34 -9.98 1.66
CA LEU A 63 -7.48 -10.57 0.97
C LEU A 63 -7.25 -12.05 0.59
N SER A 64 -6.04 -12.40 0.10
CA SER A 64 -5.72 -13.79 -0.24
C SER A 64 -5.68 -14.70 0.99
N SER A 65 -5.20 -14.21 2.13
CA SER A 65 -5.18 -15.00 3.37
C SER A 65 -6.58 -15.30 3.91
N PHE A 66 -7.54 -14.37 3.78
CA PHE A 66 -8.92 -14.58 4.21
C PHE A 66 -9.64 -15.59 3.31
N ILE A 67 -9.44 -15.49 1.99
CA ILE A 67 -10.01 -16.43 1.02
C ILE A 67 -9.43 -17.83 1.23
N LEU A 68 -8.10 -17.95 1.37
CA LEU A 68 -7.45 -19.23 1.65
C LEU A 68 -7.88 -19.83 2.99
N ARG A 69 -7.99 -19.02 4.05
CA ARG A 69 -8.52 -19.45 5.37
C ARG A 69 -9.96 -19.95 5.26
N PHE A 70 -10.82 -19.23 4.55
CA PHE A 70 -12.22 -19.61 4.35
C PHE A 70 -12.35 -20.92 3.55
N LEU A 71 -11.58 -21.05 2.47
CA LEU A 71 -11.54 -22.29 1.67
C LEU A 71 -10.99 -23.46 2.48
N PHE A 72 -9.94 -23.25 3.29
CA PHE A 72 -9.39 -24.28 4.19
C PHE A 72 -10.40 -24.71 5.26
N CYS A 73 -11.09 -23.77 5.91
CA CYS A 73 -12.16 -24.10 6.85
C CYS A 73 -13.31 -24.84 6.17
N ARG A 74 -13.71 -24.46 4.95
CA ARG A 74 -14.71 -25.19 4.16
C ARG A 74 -14.26 -26.60 3.82
N LEU A 75 -12.98 -26.80 3.47
CA LEU A 75 -12.41 -28.12 3.22
C LEU A 75 -12.36 -28.99 4.48
N GLN A 76 -12.02 -28.42 5.64
CA GLN A 76 -12.04 -29.16 6.91
C GLN A 76 -13.45 -29.55 7.36
N ILE A 77 -14.46 -28.72 7.13
CA ILE A 77 -15.86 -29.02 7.49
C ILE A 77 -16.46 -30.12 6.60
N ASN A 78 -15.98 -30.29 5.36
CA ASN A 78 -16.45 -31.34 4.44
C ASN A 78 -15.60 -32.62 4.49
N LEU A 79 -14.61 -32.71 5.39
CA LEU A 79 -13.77 -33.89 5.52
C LEU A 79 -14.50 -34.93 6.39
N PRO A 80 -14.87 -36.11 5.87
CA PRO A 80 -15.58 -37.12 6.66
C PRO A 80 -14.69 -37.62 7.81
N ASP A 81 -15.27 -37.69 9.02
CA ASP A 81 -14.60 -38.05 10.28
C ASP A 81 -13.84 -39.40 10.24
N GLY A 82 -14.12 -40.25 9.26
CA GLY A 82 -13.49 -41.57 9.08
C GLY A 82 -12.08 -41.57 8.49
N LEU A 83 -11.60 -40.46 7.91
CA LEU A 83 -10.31 -40.45 7.18
C LEU A 83 -9.10 -40.31 8.11
N TRP A 84 -9.28 -39.68 9.28
CA TRP A 84 -8.24 -39.57 10.32
C TRP A 84 -7.94 -40.90 11.03
N VAL A 85 -8.94 -41.78 11.10
CA VAL A 85 -8.80 -43.11 11.71
C VAL A 85 -8.03 -44.06 10.78
N ALA A 86 -8.27 -43.99 9.47
CA ALA A 86 -7.56 -44.79 8.48
C ALA A 86 -6.07 -44.41 8.35
N ALA A 87 -5.74 -43.11 8.42
CA ALA A 87 -4.35 -42.63 8.29
C ALA A 87 -3.46 -42.90 9.52
N ARG A 88 -4.04 -43.25 10.67
CA ARG A 88 -3.32 -43.63 11.90
C ARG A 88 -3.14 -45.13 12.08
N ALA A 89 -3.80 -45.93 11.24
CA ALA A 89 -3.79 -47.39 11.28
C ALA A 89 -2.84 -48.03 10.24
N ALA A 90 -2.11 -47.21 9.47
CA ALA A 90 -1.10 -47.63 8.50
C ALA A 90 0.31 -47.32 9.00
#